data_AF-A0ABD3JM22-F1
#
_entry.id   AF-A0ABD3JM22-F1
#
_cell.length_a   1.000
_cell.length_b   1.000
_cell.length_c   1.000
_cell.angle_alpha   90.00
_cell.angle_beta   90.00
_cell.angle_gamma   90.00
#
_symmetry.space_group_name_H-M   'P 1'
#
loop_
_entity.id
_entity.type
_entity.pdbx_description
1 polymer ?
#
loop_
_entity_poly.entity_id
_entity_poly.type
_entity_poly.pdbx_seq_one_letter_code
_entity_poly.pdbx_strand_id
1 'polypeptide(L)'
;MLSLALINTTHPHHHQFFNPTTTILKPLTSSPLHHPCRHRRRHHSDGPRPISASLNPNPLIPASPPPQQQRPYQPFRPPPSPLPSQFRSLDTASRLDILSNRLGLWFEYAPLIPSLIQEGFTPPSIEEVTGISGVEQNRLVVAAKVRDSLIQSDIDPDVVATFDIGGAELLYEIRLLSVAQRSAAAEFIVRNKFDARGAQDLARAVKDFPRRRGDRGWEKFEYKLPGDCLSFMYYRQSREHTNPSEQRTAALEQALSVAETEKAKGVILEELERKGGEGDGKEGQVQDGIRVPVVRMKTGEVAEASTVAVLPVCRVEEREREVLEAPWRCKSEGEFGVVVADKGWARWVVLPGWEPVVRLSGGGVVVSFPDARALPWKVNRWYNEEAILVVADRGRKEVVEDEGFYMVAVDANDDANAAGGYGLKVERGRRLKEMGVEESLGTVVLVVRPPKEEIEDQLSDEDWE
;
A
#
# COMPACT_ATOMS: atom_id res chain seq x y z
N MET A 1 81.13 25.97 23.63
CA MET A 1 80.60 25.03 22.63
C MET A 1 79.08 25.22 22.61
N LEU A 2 78.54 26.05 21.70
CA LEU A 2 77.83 25.65 20.46
C LEU A 2 76.66 24.68 20.76
N SER A 3 75.40 24.90 20.38
CA SER A 3 74.83 25.74 19.31
C SER A 3 73.32 26.02 19.54
N LEU A 4 72.85 27.16 19.02
CA LEU A 4 71.46 27.50 18.73
C LEU A 4 70.91 26.71 17.53
N ALA A 5 69.58 26.49 17.48
CA ALA A 5 68.72 26.78 16.32
C ALA A 5 67.23 26.75 16.70
N LEU A 6 66.51 27.84 16.39
CA LEU A 6 65.05 27.94 16.32
C LEU A 6 64.52 27.20 15.08
N ILE A 7 63.22 26.86 15.07
CA ILE A 7 62.24 27.25 14.02
C ILE A 7 60.80 27.02 14.54
N ASN A 8 59.99 28.08 14.42
CA ASN A 8 58.55 28.14 14.59
C ASN A 8 57.81 27.37 13.47
N THR A 9 56.61 26.85 13.76
CA THR A 9 55.49 26.92 12.82
C THR A 9 54.16 26.79 13.55
N THR A 10 53.33 27.81 13.37
CA THR A 10 51.96 28.00 13.84
C THR A 10 50.97 27.47 12.80
N HIS A 11 49.97 26.71 13.21
CA HIS A 11 48.74 26.51 12.42
C HIS A 11 47.51 26.51 13.35
N PRO A 12 46.60 27.48 13.22
CA PRO A 12 45.26 27.40 13.80
C PRO A 12 44.26 26.87 12.75
N HIS A 13 43.48 25.85 13.12
CA HIS A 13 42.35 25.40 12.32
C HIS A 13 41.15 26.31 12.54
N HIS A 14 40.68 26.89 11.45
CA HIS A 14 39.48 27.72 11.38
C HIS A 14 38.21 26.88 11.56
N HIS A 15 37.41 27.25 12.57
CA HIS A 15 35.98 26.99 12.59
C HIS A 15 35.30 27.83 11.52
N GLN A 16 34.54 27.20 10.62
CA GLN A 16 33.53 27.87 9.82
C GLN A 16 32.15 27.30 10.13
N PHE A 17 31.36 28.19 10.72
CA PHE A 17 29.91 28.10 10.85
C PHE A 17 29.27 28.21 9.46
N PHE A 18 28.37 27.30 9.12
CA PHE A 18 27.40 27.53 8.05
C PHE A 18 26.01 27.63 8.69
N ASN A 19 25.47 28.85 8.68
CA ASN A 19 24.08 29.13 8.99
C ASN A 19 23.19 28.70 7.82
N PRO A 20 21.97 28.18 8.07
CA PRO A 20 20.98 27.94 7.05
C PRO A 20 20.24 29.24 6.71
N THR A 21 20.22 29.62 5.43
CA THR A 21 19.45 30.76 4.95
C THR A 21 17.98 30.37 4.82
N THR A 22 17.16 30.97 5.67
CA THR A 22 15.70 31.05 5.56
C THR A 22 15.32 31.86 4.33
N THR A 23 14.64 31.26 3.35
CA THR A 23 14.01 32.01 2.25
C THR A 23 12.49 31.87 2.34
N ILE A 24 11.86 33.03 2.38
CA ILE A 24 10.44 33.31 2.61
C ILE A 24 9.60 32.90 1.41
N LEU A 25 8.59 32.06 1.64
CA LEU A 25 7.53 31.71 0.69
C LEU A 25 6.61 32.92 0.43
N LYS A 26 6.41 33.26 -0.84
CA LYS A 26 5.25 34.04 -1.32
C LYS A 26 4.51 33.25 -2.42
N PRO A 27 3.17 33.38 -2.51
CA PRO A 27 2.33 32.49 -3.30
C PRO A 27 2.11 33.02 -4.72
N LEU A 28 2.12 32.13 -5.71
CA LEU A 28 1.67 32.38 -7.08
C LEU A 28 0.63 31.30 -7.40
N THR A 29 -0.66 31.59 -7.23
CA THR A 29 -1.59 32.00 -8.31
C THR A 29 -1.62 31.02 -9.49
N SER A 30 -2.51 30.04 -9.36
CA SER A 30 -2.98 29.17 -10.45
C SER A 30 -3.69 29.97 -11.54
N SER A 31 -3.34 29.75 -12.80
CA SER A 31 -4.18 30.07 -13.96
C SER A 31 -4.31 28.84 -14.87
N PRO A 32 -5.51 28.47 -15.32
CA PRO A 32 -5.76 27.27 -16.12
C PRO A 32 -5.70 27.56 -17.62
N LEU A 33 -5.15 26.62 -18.38
CA LEU A 33 -5.23 26.62 -19.84
C LEU A 33 -6.50 25.91 -20.31
N HIS A 34 -7.32 26.65 -21.04
CA HIS A 34 -8.50 26.20 -21.77
C HIS A 34 -8.11 25.37 -22.99
N HIS A 35 -8.87 24.30 -23.28
CA HIS A 35 -9.17 23.86 -24.64
C HIS A 35 -10.69 23.59 -24.79
N PRO A 36 -11.29 23.83 -25.98
CA PRO A 36 -12.73 23.92 -26.15
C PRO A 36 -13.32 22.64 -26.75
N CYS A 37 -14.51 22.25 -26.28
CA CYS A 37 -15.48 21.56 -27.13
C CYS A 37 -16.91 21.89 -26.70
N ARG A 38 -17.65 22.50 -27.63
CA ARG A 38 -19.07 22.82 -27.55
C ARG A 38 -19.90 21.56 -27.77
N HIS A 39 -20.89 21.29 -26.92
CA HIS A 39 -22.21 20.88 -27.40
C HIS A 39 -23.32 21.54 -26.57
N ARG A 40 -24.16 22.28 -27.29
CA ARG A 40 -25.41 22.93 -26.86
C ARG A 40 -26.40 21.91 -26.27
N ARG A 41 -27.04 22.27 -25.16
CA ARG A 41 -28.52 22.21 -25.01
C ARG A 41 -28.99 23.30 -24.04
N ARG A 42 -30.07 23.97 -24.44
CA ARG A 42 -30.59 25.23 -23.91
C ARG A 42 -31.53 25.00 -22.71
N HIS A 43 -31.41 25.93 -21.75
CA HIS A 43 -32.41 26.62 -20.92
C HIS A 43 -33.70 25.88 -20.49
N HIS A 44 -34.01 25.92 -19.19
CA HIS A 44 -34.86 26.98 -18.63
C HIS A 44 -34.72 27.05 -17.10
N SER A 45 -34.34 28.24 -16.64
CA SER A 45 -34.40 28.69 -15.26
C SER A 45 -35.76 29.30 -15.01
N ASP A 46 -36.39 29.02 -13.87
CA ASP A 46 -37.31 29.97 -13.25
C ASP A 46 -37.32 29.78 -11.73
N GLY A 47 -37.10 30.89 -11.04
CA GLY A 47 -37.09 30.98 -9.58
C GLY A 47 -38.50 30.97 -8.97
N PRO A 48 -38.59 31.02 -7.62
CA PRO A 48 -39.81 30.68 -6.91
C PRO A 48 -40.73 31.89 -6.76
N ARG A 49 -42.05 31.69 -6.86
CA ARG A 49 -43.04 32.61 -6.32
C ARG A 49 -44.17 31.88 -5.57
N PRO A 50 -44.72 32.52 -4.52
CA PRO A 50 -45.60 31.92 -3.52
C PRO A 50 -47.08 32.13 -3.87
N ILE A 51 -48.00 31.34 -3.29
CA ILE A 51 -49.44 31.62 -3.10
C ILE A 51 -49.92 30.56 -2.08
N SER A 52 -50.17 30.91 -0.82
CA SER A 52 -51.42 31.46 -0.24
C SER A 52 -52.58 30.46 -0.18
N ALA A 53 -52.99 30.20 1.06
CA ALA A 53 -54.12 29.38 1.46
C ALA A 53 -55.46 29.96 0.93
N SER A 54 -56.34 29.07 0.49
CA SER A 54 -57.77 29.36 0.34
C SER A 54 -58.58 28.25 1.00
N LEU A 55 -59.36 28.66 2.00
CA LEU A 55 -60.42 27.90 2.65
C LEU A 55 -61.67 27.99 1.77
N ASN A 56 -62.31 26.87 1.48
CA ASN A 56 -63.77 26.82 1.49
C ASN A 56 -64.31 25.41 1.72
N PRO A 57 -65.47 25.27 2.39
CA PRO A 57 -65.87 24.04 3.04
C PRO A 57 -66.95 23.26 2.27
N ASN A 58 -67.15 22.04 2.78
CA ASN A 58 -68.40 21.28 2.81
C ASN A 58 -68.59 20.17 1.76
N PRO A 59 -69.43 19.16 2.07
CA PRO A 59 -68.97 17.94 2.73
C PRO A 59 -69.47 16.70 1.97
N LEU A 60 -68.91 15.53 2.28
CA LEU A 60 -69.51 14.18 2.18
C LEU A 60 -68.35 13.21 1.96
N ILE A 61 -68.02 12.43 3.00
CA ILE A 61 -67.55 11.02 2.98
C ILE A 61 -66.94 10.70 4.38
N PRO A 62 -67.15 9.49 4.94
CA PRO A 62 -66.96 9.18 6.36
C PRO A 62 -65.49 9.15 6.81
N ALA A 63 -65.26 9.49 8.08
CA ALA A 63 -63.96 9.60 8.71
C ALA A 63 -63.15 8.29 8.73
N SER A 64 -62.00 8.29 8.05
CA SER A 64 -60.90 7.34 8.25
C SER A 64 -60.02 7.77 9.43
N PRO A 65 -59.44 6.84 10.21
CA PRO A 65 -58.57 7.16 11.34
C PRO A 65 -57.29 7.90 10.87
N PRO A 66 -56.67 8.73 11.73
CA PRO A 66 -55.57 9.59 11.31
C PRO A 66 -54.37 8.77 10.84
N PRO A 67 -53.69 9.15 9.74
CA PRO A 67 -52.52 8.45 9.28
C PRO A 67 -51.40 8.59 10.32
N GLN A 68 -50.87 7.44 10.74
CA GLN A 68 -49.64 7.33 11.50
C GLN A 68 -48.57 8.17 10.79
N GLN A 69 -48.02 9.15 11.50
CA GLN A 69 -46.86 9.91 11.05
C GLN A 69 -45.77 8.91 10.66
N GLN A 70 -45.47 8.85 9.35
CA GLN A 70 -44.41 8.03 8.80
C GLN A 70 -43.08 8.53 9.39
N ARG A 71 -42.61 7.85 10.43
CA ARG A 71 -41.27 8.07 10.97
C ARG A 71 -40.27 7.71 9.88
N PRO A 72 -39.33 8.60 9.50
CA PRO A 72 -38.32 8.28 8.51
C PRO A 72 -37.53 7.04 8.96
N TYR A 73 -37.39 6.08 8.05
CA TYR A 73 -36.71 4.82 8.28
C TYR A 73 -35.25 5.08 8.67
N GLN A 74 -34.88 4.72 9.91
CA GLN A 74 -33.49 4.67 10.37
C GLN A 74 -33.08 3.20 10.48
N PRO A 75 -32.18 2.70 9.60
CA PRO A 75 -31.87 1.28 9.48
C PRO A 75 -31.22 0.63 10.71
N PHE A 76 -30.74 1.40 11.69
CA PHE A 76 -30.10 0.87 12.88
C PHE A 76 -30.55 1.62 14.14
N ARG A 77 -31.39 0.99 14.94
CA ARG A 77 -31.59 1.37 16.35
C ARG A 77 -30.83 0.38 17.23
N PRO A 78 -29.81 0.80 18.00
CA PRO A 78 -29.26 -0.06 19.03
C PRO A 78 -30.38 -0.44 20.03
N PRO A 79 -30.32 -1.65 20.62
CA PRO A 79 -31.32 -2.09 21.60
C PRO A 79 -31.41 -1.10 22.76
N PRO A 80 -32.61 -0.94 23.38
CA PRO A 80 -32.83 0.07 24.41
C PRO A 80 -31.96 -0.22 25.63
N SER A 81 -31.03 0.69 25.94
CA SER A 81 -30.46 0.76 27.28
C SER A 81 -31.57 1.22 28.23
N PRO A 82 -31.84 0.51 29.33
CA PRO A 82 -32.89 0.92 30.25
C PRO A 82 -32.57 2.30 30.82
N LEU A 83 -33.47 3.26 30.65
CA LEU A 83 -33.37 4.55 31.31
C LEU A 83 -33.40 4.33 32.83
N PRO A 84 -32.57 5.05 33.61
CA PRO A 84 -32.70 5.13 35.06
C PRO A 84 -34.15 5.45 35.46
N SER A 85 -34.64 4.80 36.51
CA SER A 85 -36.04 4.93 36.96
C SER A 85 -36.45 6.38 37.20
N GLN A 86 -35.53 7.20 37.71
CA GLN A 86 -35.70 8.63 37.97
C GLN A 86 -35.98 9.49 36.72
N PHE A 87 -35.61 9.03 35.53
CA PHE A 87 -35.80 9.78 34.28
C PHE A 87 -36.91 9.23 33.38
N ARG A 88 -37.46 8.06 33.70
CA ARG A 88 -38.45 7.37 32.86
C ARG A 88 -39.78 8.11 32.75
N SER A 89 -40.18 8.82 33.81
CA SER A 89 -41.44 9.57 33.88
C SER A 89 -41.35 11.02 33.42
N LEU A 90 -40.15 11.51 33.08
CA LEU A 90 -39.95 12.90 32.68
C LEU A 90 -40.37 13.11 31.22
N ASP A 91 -40.93 14.30 30.94
CA ASP A 91 -41.23 14.76 29.60
C ASP A 91 -39.96 15.19 28.86
N THR A 92 -40.05 15.35 27.53
CA THR A 92 -38.89 15.65 26.67
C THR A 92 -38.21 16.96 27.07
N ALA A 93 -38.96 18.00 27.46
CA ALA A 93 -38.38 19.30 27.83
C ALA A 93 -37.55 19.17 29.13
N SER A 94 -38.06 18.45 30.13
CA SER A 94 -37.32 18.19 31.37
C SER A 94 -36.05 17.37 31.15
N ARG A 95 -36.06 16.41 30.22
CA ARG A 95 -34.86 15.64 29.85
C ARG A 95 -33.80 16.48 29.16
N LEU A 96 -34.21 17.40 28.29
CA LEU A 96 -33.31 18.36 27.64
C LEU A 96 -32.72 19.34 28.64
N ASP A 97 -33.53 19.80 29.62
CA ASP A 97 -33.06 20.68 30.70
C ASP A 97 -32.00 20.00 31.59
N ILE A 98 -32.20 18.72 31.93
CA ILE A 98 -31.20 17.92 32.65
C ILE A 98 -29.86 17.85 31.90
N LEU A 99 -29.91 17.63 30.58
CA LEU A 99 -28.70 17.60 29.75
C LEU A 99 -28.05 18.99 29.64
N SER A 100 -28.85 20.04 29.43
CA SER A 100 -28.36 21.42 29.30
C SER A 100 -27.65 21.89 30.58
N ASN A 101 -28.22 21.57 31.74
CA ASN A 101 -27.68 21.96 33.03
C ASN A 101 -26.73 20.91 33.63
N ARG A 102 -26.49 19.79 32.93
CA ARG A 102 -25.65 18.66 33.38
C ARG A 102 -26.03 18.19 34.79
N LEU A 103 -27.32 18.05 35.06
CA LEU A 103 -27.85 17.72 36.39
C LEU A 103 -27.67 16.22 36.69
N GLY A 104 -26.73 15.92 37.59
CA GLY A 104 -26.38 14.56 38.02
C GLY A 104 -25.01 14.12 37.51
N LEU A 105 -24.68 12.85 37.74
CA LEU A 105 -23.42 12.28 37.27
C LEU A 105 -23.49 11.98 35.77
N TRP A 106 -22.34 12.02 35.10
CA TRP A 106 -22.28 11.93 33.64
C TRP A 106 -22.91 10.65 33.08
N PHE A 107 -22.77 9.53 33.80
CA PHE A 107 -23.34 8.25 33.41
C PHE A 107 -24.84 8.13 33.73
N GLU A 108 -25.40 9.01 34.56
CA GLU A 108 -26.83 9.02 34.88
C GLU A 108 -27.63 9.68 33.77
N TYR A 109 -27.16 10.84 33.27
CA TYR A 109 -27.82 11.54 32.18
C TYR A 109 -27.41 11.05 30.78
N ALA A 110 -26.28 10.34 30.63
CA ALA A 110 -25.85 9.81 29.33
C ALA A 110 -26.92 8.93 28.62
N PRO A 111 -27.69 8.06 29.30
CA PRO A 111 -28.80 7.32 28.69
C PRO A 111 -29.93 8.17 28.12
N LEU A 112 -30.06 9.45 28.51
CA LEU A 112 -31.06 10.36 27.94
C LEU A 112 -30.79 10.65 26.47
N ILE A 113 -29.52 10.73 26.07
CA ILE A 113 -29.10 11.01 24.69
C ILE A 113 -29.66 9.98 23.70
N PRO A 114 -29.39 8.66 23.83
CA PRO A 114 -29.97 7.67 22.92
C PRO A 114 -31.50 7.60 23.02
N SER A 115 -32.10 7.92 24.17
CA SER A 115 -33.57 8.01 24.29
C SER A 115 -34.14 9.14 23.45
N LEU A 116 -33.54 10.34 23.51
CA LEU A 116 -33.96 11.48 22.68
C LEU A 116 -33.76 11.20 21.19
N ILE A 117 -32.66 10.54 20.83
CA ILE A 117 -32.43 10.11 19.43
C ILE A 117 -33.52 9.15 18.95
N GLN A 118 -33.96 8.22 19.81
CA GLN A 118 -35.06 7.31 19.49
C GLN A 118 -36.40 8.04 19.33
N GLU A 119 -36.60 9.16 20.02
CA GLU A 119 -37.77 10.03 19.94
C GLU A 119 -37.75 10.95 18.70
N GLY A 120 -36.63 11.03 17.99
CA GLY A 120 -36.49 11.74 16.71
C GLY A 120 -35.50 12.89 16.72
N PHE A 121 -34.84 13.17 17.84
CA PHE A 121 -33.76 14.16 17.90
C PHE A 121 -32.53 13.67 17.13
N THR A 122 -31.84 14.59 16.49
CA THR A 122 -30.52 14.34 15.88
C THR A 122 -29.42 14.86 16.80
N PRO A 123 -28.19 14.31 16.76
CA PRO A 123 -27.09 14.83 17.57
C PRO A 123 -26.86 16.34 17.44
N PRO A 124 -26.94 16.96 16.23
CA PRO A 124 -26.88 18.42 16.08
C PRO A 124 -28.02 19.15 16.81
N SER A 125 -29.26 18.65 16.72
CA SER A 125 -30.39 19.28 17.43
C SER A 125 -30.27 19.21 18.95
N ILE A 126 -29.64 18.15 19.48
CA ILE A 126 -29.35 18.04 20.92
C ILE A 126 -28.24 19.05 21.29
N GLU A 127 -27.20 19.15 20.47
CA GLU A 127 -26.10 20.11 20.68
C GLU A 127 -26.61 21.56 20.68
N GLU A 128 -27.51 21.93 19.76
CA GLU A 128 -28.12 23.26 19.71
C GLU A 128 -28.89 23.61 20.99
N VAL A 129 -29.56 22.64 21.60
CA VAL A 129 -30.40 22.85 22.79
C VAL A 129 -29.61 22.75 24.09
N THR A 130 -28.66 21.82 24.18
CA THR A 130 -27.98 21.47 25.45
C THR A 130 -26.51 21.91 25.49
N GLY A 131 -25.93 22.34 24.37
CA GLY A 131 -24.50 22.69 24.26
C GLY A 131 -23.54 21.50 24.35
N ILE A 132 -24.04 20.26 24.35
CA ILE A 132 -23.20 19.05 24.40
C ILE A 132 -22.85 18.67 22.97
N SER A 133 -21.57 18.76 22.60
CA SER A 133 -21.14 18.46 21.23
C SER A 133 -21.47 17.03 20.82
N GLY A 134 -21.70 16.78 19.53
CA GLY A 134 -21.92 15.41 19.02
C GLY A 134 -20.79 14.42 19.39
N VAL A 135 -19.55 14.91 19.51
CA VAL A 135 -18.40 14.10 19.96
C VAL A 135 -18.53 13.74 21.44
N GLU A 136 -18.87 14.71 22.29
CA GLU A 136 -19.10 14.50 23.72
C GLU A 136 -20.31 13.59 23.97
N GLN A 137 -21.39 13.76 23.20
CA GLN A 137 -22.56 12.88 23.25
C GLN A 137 -22.19 11.42 23.03
N ASN A 138 -21.45 11.13 21.94
CA ASN A 138 -21.00 9.77 21.66
C ASN A 138 -20.07 9.23 22.76
N ARG A 139 -19.17 10.08 23.27
CA ARG A 139 -18.26 9.71 24.36
C ARG A 139 -19.01 9.29 25.61
N LEU A 140 -19.94 10.13 26.08
CA LEU A 140 -20.77 9.89 27.27
C LEU A 140 -21.56 8.58 27.14
N VAL A 141 -22.23 8.37 26.00
CA VAL A 141 -23.06 7.18 25.76
C VAL A 141 -22.23 5.90 25.76
N VAL A 142 -21.09 5.90 25.08
CA VAL A 142 -20.22 4.73 25.00
C VAL A 142 -19.53 4.46 26.34
N ALA A 143 -19.02 5.50 27.00
CA ALA A 143 -18.39 5.37 28.31
C ALA A 143 -19.37 4.85 29.36
N ALA A 144 -20.65 5.26 29.32
CA ALA A 144 -21.67 4.78 30.23
C ALA A 144 -21.89 3.26 30.06
N LYS A 145 -21.94 2.79 28.80
CA LYS A 145 -22.01 1.34 28.51
C LYS A 145 -20.77 0.57 28.99
N VAL A 146 -19.59 1.18 28.91
CA VAL A 146 -18.37 0.58 29.45
C VAL A 146 -18.48 0.50 30.97
N ARG A 147 -18.91 1.56 31.66
CA ARG A 147 -19.15 1.58 33.11
C ARG A 147 -20.17 0.51 33.53
N ASP A 148 -21.28 0.37 32.80
CA ASP A 148 -22.27 -0.68 33.05
C ASP A 148 -21.64 -2.08 32.95
N SER A 149 -20.76 -2.29 31.96
CA SER A 149 -20.04 -3.57 31.83
C SER A 149 -19.05 -3.83 32.98
N LEU A 150 -18.51 -2.78 33.60
CA LEU A 150 -17.66 -2.91 34.80
C LEU A 150 -18.49 -3.33 36.01
N ILE A 151 -19.65 -2.70 36.22
CA ILE A 151 -20.59 -3.06 37.30
C ILE A 151 -21.06 -4.52 37.16
N GLN A 152 -21.32 -4.97 35.93
CA GLN A 152 -21.70 -6.35 35.65
C GLN A 152 -20.57 -7.37 35.89
N SER A 153 -19.31 -6.92 35.88
CA SER A 153 -18.13 -7.80 36.06
C SER A 153 -17.67 -7.97 37.51
N ASP A 154 -18.43 -7.48 38.49
CA ASP A 154 -18.14 -7.59 39.94
C ASP A 154 -16.74 -7.06 40.32
N ILE A 155 -16.33 -5.97 39.66
CA ILE A 155 -15.12 -5.22 40.02
C ILE A 155 -15.33 -4.47 41.35
N ASP A 156 -14.25 -4.13 42.03
CA ASP A 156 -14.28 -3.30 43.23
C ASP A 156 -15.10 -1.99 42.97
N PRO A 157 -16.17 -1.74 43.76
CA PRO A 157 -17.00 -0.55 43.58
C PRO A 157 -16.21 0.76 43.74
N ASP A 158 -15.12 0.77 44.50
CA ASP A 158 -14.27 1.96 44.68
C ASP A 158 -13.53 2.33 43.38
N VAL A 159 -13.16 1.33 42.57
CA VAL A 159 -12.57 1.54 41.24
C VAL A 159 -13.59 2.17 40.30
N VAL A 160 -14.84 1.71 40.34
CA VAL A 160 -15.92 2.29 39.52
C VAL A 160 -16.20 3.74 39.95
N ALA A 161 -16.27 4.00 41.26
CA ALA A 161 -16.51 5.32 41.81
C ALA A 161 -15.44 6.35 41.41
N THR A 162 -14.20 5.90 41.18
CA THR A 162 -13.11 6.75 40.69
C THR A 162 -13.43 7.37 39.31
N PHE A 163 -14.25 6.72 38.49
CA PHE A 163 -14.66 7.23 37.18
C PHE A 163 -15.89 8.14 37.23
N ASP A 164 -16.51 8.35 38.39
CA ASP A 164 -17.73 9.15 38.51
C ASP A 164 -17.48 10.63 38.20
N ILE A 165 -16.27 11.13 38.48
CA ILE A 165 -15.85 12.51 38.19
C ILE A 165 -14.83 12.48 37.06
N GLY A 166 -15.25 12.86 35.84
CA GLY A 166 -14.34 13.00 34.69
C GLY A 166 -13.83 11.70 34.07
N GLY A 167 -14.33 10.53 34.50
CA GLY A 167 -13.88 9.22 33.99
C GLY A 167 -14.40 8.84 32.60
N ALA A 168 -15.32 9.61 32.03
CA ALA A 168 -15.91 9.32 30.73
C ALA A 168 -14.87 9.22 29.60
N GLU A 169 -13.84 10.07 29.62
CA GLU A 169 -12.77 10.05 28.62
C GLU A 169 -11.91 8.79 28.72
N LEU A 170 -11.58 8.35 29.94
CA LEU A 170 -10.79 7.14 30.19
C LEU A 170 -11.55 5.87 29.78
N LEU A 171 -12.82 5.75 30.20
CA LEU A 171 -13.65 4.60 29.90
C LEU A 171 -13.97 4.50 28.40
N TYR A 172 -14.04 5.64 27.69
CA TYR A 172 -14.24 5.65 26.26
C TYR A 172 -13.09 4.98 25.49
N GLU A 173 -11.85 5.12 25.94
CA GLU A 173 -10.68 4.56 25.24
C GLU A 173 -10.63 3.03 25.30
N ILE A 174 -11.11 2.43 26.39
CA ILE A 174 -11.16 0.96 26.55
C ILE A 174 -12.41 0.30 25.94
N ARG A 175 -13.23 1.03 25.18
CA ARG A 175 -14.51 0.53 24.59
C ARG A 175 -14.36 -0.70 23.69
N LEU A 176 -13.21 -0.88 23.05
CA LEU A 176 -12.96 -1.99 22.11
C LEU A 176 -12.53 -3.30 22.78
N LEU A 177 -12.29 -3.26 24.09
CA LEU A 177 -11.91 -4.41 24.91
C LEU A 177 -13.14 -5.25 25.27
N SER A 178 -12.94 -6.53 25.58
CA SER A 178 -13.99 -7.40 26.14
C SER A 178 -14.32 -7.03 27.58
N VAL A 179 -15.42 -7.55 28.14
CA VAL A 179 -15.83 -7.24 29.53
C VAL A 179 -14.72 -7.57 30.54
N ALA A 180 -14.12 -8.77 30.46
CA ALA A 180 -13.02 -9.17 31.33
C ALA A 180 -11.73 -8.35 31.14
N GLN A 181 -11.51 -7.82 29.93
CA GLN A 181 -10.36 -6.94 29.67
C GLN A 181 -10.62 -5.52 30.17
N ARG A 182 -11.86 -5.04 30.12
CA ARG A 182 -12.25 -3.71 30.62
C ARG A 182 -12.08 -3.63 32.13
N SER A 183 -12.47 -4.67 32.87
CA SER A 183 -12.28 -4.70 34.33
C SER A 183 -10.80 -4.62 34.70
N ALA A 184 -9.97 -5.51 34.15
CA ALA A 184 -8.53 -5.49 34.39
C ALA A 184 -7.89 -4.15 33.96
N ALA A 185 -8.26 -3.62 32.80
CA ALA A 185 -7.73 -2.34 32.32
C ALA A 185 -8.17 -1.15 33.20
N ALA A 186 -9.41 -1.14 33.70
CA ALA A 186 -9.91 -0.09 34.57
C ALA A 186 -9.16 -0.07 35.91
N GLU A 187 -8.95 -1.23 36.54
CA GLU A 187 -8.10 -1.35 37.74
C GLU A 187 -6.69 -0.82 37.48
N PHE A 188 -6.10 -1.21 36.34
CA PHE A 188 -4.75 -0.79 35.97
C PHE A 188 -4.66 0.73 35.74
N ILE A 189 -5.65 1.33 35.08
CA ILE A 189 -5.74 2.77 34.83
C ILE A 189 -5.82 3.55 36.15
N VAL A 190 -6.67 3.10 37.09
CA VAL A 190 -6.81 3.76 38.39
C VAL A 190 -5.53 3.62 39.22
N ARG A 191 -4.96 2.41 39.29
CA ARG A 191 -3.73 2.15 40.04
C ARG A 191 -2.55 2.99 39.55
N ASN A 192 -2.41 3.17 38.24
CA ASN A 192 -1.30 3.90 37.64
C ASN A 192 -1.62 5.36 37.28
N LYS A 193 -2.83 5.84 37.60
CA LYS A 193 -3.31 7.21 37.34
C LYS A 193 -3.12 7.65 35.88
N PHE A 194 -3.54 6.80 34.95
CA PHE A 194 -3.43 7.10 33.52
C PHE A 194 -4.39 8.21 33.09
N ASP A 195 -3.92 9.04 32.17
CA ASP A 195 -4.74 9.99 31.43
C ASP A 195 -5.41 9.30 30.21
N ALA A 196 -6.17 10.06 29.43
CA ALA A 196 -6.85 9.52 28.25
C ALA A 196 -5.86 8.91 27.25
N ARG A 197 -4.66 9.50 27.11
CA ARG A 197 -3.65 8.96 26.21
C ARG A 197 -3.08 7.63 26.71
N GLY A 198 -2.74 7.52 27.99
CA GLY A 198 -2.29 6.27 28.59
C GLY A 198 -3.36 5.17 28.51
N ALA A 199 -4.63 5.51 28.74
CA ALA A 199 -5.75 4.58 28.59
C ALA A 199 -5.92 4.09 27.12
N GLN A 200 -5.72 4.98 26.15
CA GLN A 200 -5.73 4.64 24.72
C GLN A 200 -4.59 3.69 24.35
N ASP A 201 -3.36 4.01 24.78
CA ASP A 201 -2.19 3.19 24.49
C ASP A 201 -2.31 1.81 25.17
N LEU A 202 -2.85 1.75 26.39
CA LEU A 202 -3.19 0.49 27.07
C LEU A 202 -4.20 -0.35 26.29
N ALA A 203 -5.32 0.26 25.87
CA ALA A 203 -6.36 -0.43 25.11
C ALA A 203 -5.81 -0.98 23.79
N ARG A 204 -4.96 -0.19 23.10
CA ARG A 204 -4.27 -0.61 21.89
C ARG A 204 -3.34 -1.79 22.16
N ALA A 205 -2.53 -1.73 23.23
CA ALA A 205 -1.59 -2.77 23.58
C ALA A 205 -2.29 -4.11 23.87
N VAL A 206 -3.33 -4.09 24.71
CA VAL A 206 -4.14 -5.28 25.03
C VAL A 206 -4.79 -5.88 23.77
N LYS A 207 -5.23 -5.04 22.83
CA LYS A 207 -5.86 -5.52 21.59
C LYS A 207 -4.85 -6.05 20.56
N ASP A 208 -3.66 -5.48 20.51
CA ASP A 208 -2.58 -5.88 19.60
C ASP A 208 -1.88 -7.17 20.06
N PHE A 209 -1.74 -7.37 21.38
CA PHE A 209 -0.92 -8.44 21.98
C PHE A 209 -1.11 -9.85 21.37
N PRO A 210 -2.34 -10.38 21.18
CA PRO A 210 -2.51 -11.73 20.61
C PRO A 210 -2.03 -11.85 19.16
N ARG A 211 -2.05 -10.74 18.41
CA ARG A 211 -1.63 -10.71 17.00
C ARG A 211 -0.11 -10.72 16.82
N ARG A 212 0.63 -10.60 17.92
CA ARG A 212 2.10 -10.51 17.96
C ARG A 212 2.76 -11.80 18.44
N ARG A 213 2.00 -12.89 18.47
CA ARG A 213 2.55 -14.21 18.74
C ARG A 213 3.67 -14.51 17.73
N GLY A 214 4.84 -14.87 18.23
CA GLY A 214 6.04 -15.13 17.44
C GLY A 214 7.06 -13.99 17.47
N ASP A 215 6.67 -12.79 17.91
CA ASP A 215 7.61 -11.70 18.15
C ASP A 215 8.56 -12.07 19.30
N ARG A 216 9.81 -11.61 19.21
CA ARG A 216 10.84 -11.93 20.20
C ARG A 216 10.43 -11.43 21.59
N GLY A 217 10.52 -12.31 22.58
CA GLY A 217 10.20 -11.99 23.97
C GLY A 217 8.71 -12.07 24.31
N TRP A 218 7.80 -12.28 23.34
CA TRP A 218 6.35 -12.33 23.54
C TRP A 218 5.93 -13.28 24.68
N GLU A 219 6.55 -14.45 24.76
CA GLU A 219 6.25 -15.48 25.78
C GLU A 219 6.61 -15.07 27.22
N LYS A 220 7.35 -13.98 27.40
CA LYS A 220 7.77 -13.48 28.72
C LYS A 220 6.73 -12.54 29.35
N PHE A 221 5.71 -12.14 28.60
CA PHE A 221 4.66 -11.21 29.02
C PHE A 221 3.32 -11.95 29.11
N GLU A 222 2.54 -11.68 30.16
CA GLU A 222 1.26 -12.33 30.39
C GLU A 222 0.09 -11.56 29.74
N TYR A 223 -0.68 -12.24 28.88
CA TYR A 223 -1.77 -11.60 28.15
C TYR A 223 -2.94 -11.14 29.04
N LYS A 224 -3.20 -11.87 30.13
CA LYS A 224 -4.29 -11.51 31.06
C LYS A 224 -4.00 -10.23 31.85
N LEU A 225 -2.74 -9.81 31.88
CA LEU A 225 -2.29 -8.64 32.64
C LEU A 225 -2.13 -7.45 31.69
N PRO A 226 -2.95 -6.40 31.84
CA PRO A 226 -2.94 -5.25 30.92
C PRO A 226 -1.62 -4.50 30.95
N GLY A 227 -0.94 -4.43 32.09
CA GLY A 227 0.38 -3.82 32.23
C GLY A 227 1.47 -4.59 31.49
N ASP A 228 1.46 -5.92 31.53
CA ASP A 228 2.37 -6.74 30.73
C ASP A 228 2.12 -6.58 29.22
N CYS A 229 0.86 -6.42 28.80
CA CYS A 229 0.54 -6.12 27.40
C CYS A 229 1.12 -4.78 26.96
N LEU A 230 0.97 -3.74 27.78
CA LEU A 230 1.53 -2.40 27.52
C LEU A 230 3.06 -2.41 27.58
N SER A 231 3.62 -3.12 28.55
CA SER A 231 5.06 -3.33 28.71
C SER A 231 5.66 -3.98 27.46
N PHE A 232 5.00 -5.00 26.92
CA PHE A 232 5.42 -5.65 25.68
C PHE A 232 5.37 -4.70 24.46
N MET A 233 4.40 -3.80 24.40
CA MET A 233 4.34 -2.78 23.35
C MET A 233 5.57 -1.86 23.40
N TYR A 234 5.92 -1.33 24.57
CA TYR A 234 7.13 -0.50 24.74
C TYR A 234 8.42 -1.29 24.55
N TYR A 235 8.46 -2.54 25.00
CA TYR A 235 9.58 -3.45 24.76
C TYR A 235 9.83 -3.64 23.25
N ARG A 236 8.78 -3.85 22.46
CA ARG A 236 8.89 -3.94 20.99
C ARG A 236 9.37 -2.62 20.38
N GLN A 237 8.82 -1.49 20.79
CA GLN A 237 9.23 -0.17 20.31
C GLN A 237 10.72 0.09 20.56
N SER A 238 11.24 -0.33 21.72
CA SER A 238 12.67 -0.18 22.02
C SER A 238 13.59 -0.88 21.02
N ARG A 239 13.13 -1.99 20.42
CA ARG A 239 13.89 -2.80 19.46
C ARG A 239 13.87 -2.23 18.04
N GLU A 240 13.01 -1.26 17.77
CA GLU A 240 12.98 -0.51 16.51
C GLU A 240 14.07 0.56 16.48
N HIS A 241 14.60 0.94 17.64
CA HIS A 241 15.70 1.89 17.77
C HIS A 241 17.07 1.21 17.74
N THR A 242 18.07 1.91 17.20
CA THR A 242 19.48 1.47 17.21
C THR A 242 19.96 1.24 18.64
N ASN A 243 20.78 0.21 18.83
CA ASN A 243 21.46 -0.04 20.10
C ASN A 243 22.94 0.38 19.99
N PRO A 244 23.45 1.30 20.82
CA PRO A 244 22.75 2.07 21.86
C PRO A 244 22.04 3.34 21.33
N SER A 245 20.91 3.72 21.95
CA SER A 245 20.25 5.03 21.75
C SER A 245 19.46 5.44 22.99
N GLU A 246 19.29 6.76 23.20
CA GLU A 246 18.48 7.29 24.30
C GLU A 246 17.01 6.90 24.16
N GLN A 247 16.48 6.89 22.94
CA GLN A 247 15.10 6.50 22.64
C GLN A 247 14.82 5.04 23.02
N ARG A 248 15.77 4.13 22.73
CA ARG A 248 15.69 2.73 23.17
C ARG A 248 15.63 2.63 24.70
N THR A 249 16.50 3.36 25.40
CA THR A 249 16.57 3.34 26.87
C THR A 249 15.27 3.86 27.47
N ALA A 250 14.74 4.99 26.98
CA ALA A 250 13.47 5.55 27.43
C ALA A 250 12.30 4.58 27.21
N ALA A 251 12.25 3.90 26.06
CA ALA A 251 11.22 2.90 25.79
C ALA A 251 11.33 1.67 26.72
N LEU A 252 12.55 1.21 27.06
CA LEU A 252 12.74 0.12 28.01
C LEU A 252 12.38 0.52 29.44
N GLU A 253 12.68 1.76 29.86
CA GLU A 253 12.26 2.29 31.16
C GLU A 253 10.73 2.41 31.26
N GLN A 254 10.08 2.86 30.18
CA GLN A 254 8.62 2.84 30.08
C GLN A 254 8.04 1.42 30.10
N ALA A 255 8.69 0.46 29.44
CA ALA A 255 8.28 -0.94 29.52
C ALA A 255 8.39 -1.46 30.95
N LEU A 256 9.47 -1.11 31.67
CA LEU A 256 9.71 -1.55 33.03
C LEU A 256 8.69 -0.96 34.02
N SER A 257 8.31 0.31 33.85
CA SER A 257 7.42 1.01 34.78
C SER A 257 5.98 0.46 34.77
N VAL A 258 5.56 -0.17 33.68
CA VAL A 258 4.20 -0.73 33.53
C VAL A 258 4.15 -2.26 33.63
N ALA A 259 5.30 -2.95 33.66
CA ALA A 259 5.38 -4.41 33.75
C ALA A 259 4.84 -4.93 35.09
N GLU A 260 3.97 -5.94 35.04
CA GLU A 260 3.36 -6.56 36.21
C GLU A 260 4.10 -7.83 36.64
N THR A 261 4.55 -8.65 35.70
CA THR A 261 5.22 -9.91 36.01
C THR A 261 6.73 -9.77 36.16
N GLU A 262 7.31 -10.55 37.08
CA GLU A 262 8.77 -10.61 37.24
C GLU A 262 9.48 -11.17 36.00
N LYS A 263 8.80 -12.00 35.20
CA LYS A 263 9.33 -12.49 33.92
C LYS A 263 9.48 -11.34 32.90
N ALA A 264 8.47 -10.48 32.79
CA ALA A 264 8.51 -9.30 31.93
C ALA A 264 9.59 -8.32 32.39
N LYS A 265 9.65 -8.02 33.70
CA LYS A 265 10.69 -7.15 34.27
C LYS A 265 12.10 -7.71 34.03
N GLY A 266 12.30 -9.01 34.23
CA GLY A 266 13.58 -9.68 34.02
C GLY A 266 14.10 -9.50 32.59
N VAL A 267 13.28 -9.80 31.57
CA VAL A 267 13.71 -9.66 30.17
C VAL A 267 13.99 -8.20 29.78
N ILE A 268 13.29 -7.24 30.39
CA ILE A 268 13.52 -5.81 30.14
C ILE A 268 14.82 -5.36 30.78
N LEU A 269 15.09 -5.76 32.03
CA LEU A 269 16.33 -5.43 32.74
C LEU A 269 17.55 -6.02 32.02
N GLU A 270 17.48 -7.29 31.60
CA GLU A 270 18.53 -7.92 30.78
C GLU A 270 18.79 -7.14 29.47
N GLU A 271 17.76 -6.61 28.84
CA GLU A 271 17.86 -5.81 27.62
C GLU A 271 18.47 -4.41 27.89
N LEU A 272 18.22 -3.85 29.08
CA LEU A 272 18.72 -2.54 29.52
C LEU A 272 20.19 -2.59 29.94
N GLU A 273 20.60 -3.70 30.56
CA GLU A 273 21.98 -4.00 30.95
C GLU A 273 22.90 -4.32 29.77
N ARG A 274 22.33 -4.68 28.62
CA ARG A 274 23.07 -4.91 27.37
C ARG A 274 23.58 -3.59 26.77
N LYS A 275 24.49 -2.91 27.47
CA LYS A 275 25.17 -1.68 27.04
C LYS A 275 26.41 -2.01 26.20
N GLY A 276 26.39 -1.55 24.94
CA GLY A 276 27.55 -0.92 24.30
C GLY A 276 28.83 -1.73 24.10
N GLY A 277 28.74 -3.03 23.81
CA GLY A 277 29.88 -3.79 23.29
C GLY A 277 29.69 -4.11 21.82
N GLU A 278 30.61 -3.65 20.97
CA GLU A 278 30.97 -4.43 19.78
C GLU A 278 31.25 -5.87 20.23
N GLY A 279 30.52 -6.85 19.68
CA GLY A 279 30.90 -8.26 19.73
C GLY A 279 30.34 -9.13 20.87
N ASP A 280 29.25 -9.82 20.55
CA ASP A 280 29.01 -11.27 20.73
C ASP A 280 28.81 -11.92 22.13
N GLY A 281 27.87 -12.86 22.20
CA GLY A 281 27.99 -14.05 23.07
C GLY A 281 26.96 -14.23 24.20
N LYS A 282 26.12 -15.27 24.05
CA LYS A 282 25.09 -15.85 24.95
C LYS A 282 23.70 -15.23 24.74
N GLU A 283 22.76 -15.83 24.01
CA GLU A 283 22.53 -17.22 23.62
C GLU A 283 21.92 -17.23 22.19
N GLY A 284 22.38 -18.16 21.35
CA GLY A 284 21.76 -18.47 20.06
C GLY A 284 22.05 -17.51 18.90
N GLN A 285 23.09 -16.67 18.99
CA GLN A 285 23.61 -15.95 17.83
C GLN A 285 24.26 -16.97 16.88
N VAL A 286 23.50 -17.37 15.86
CA VAL A 286 24.08 -17.57 14.53
C VAL A 286 25.05 -16.41 14.35
N GLN A 287 26.33 -16.73 14.10
CA GLN A 287 27.39 -15.78 13.75
C GLN A 287 26.78 -14.62 12.96
N ASP A 288 27.23 -13.39 13.17
CA ASP A 288 26.88 -12.24 12.31
C ASP A 288 27.44 -12.52 10.90
N GLY A 289 26.81 -13.49 10.25
CA GLY A 289 27.05 -13.90 8.90
C GLY A 289 26.64 -12.73 8.06
N ILE A 290 27.36 -12.56 6.95
CA ILE A 290 27.01 -11.63 5.88
C ILE A 290 25.49 -11.65 5.71
N ARG A 291 24.82 -10.56 6.11
CA ARG A 291 23.36 -10.46 6.04
C ARG A 291 23.00 -10.49 4.57
N VAL A 292 22.56 -11.64 4.09
CA VAL A 292 22.09 -11.79 2.72
C VAL A 292 20.82 -10.94 2.60
N PRO A 293 20.78 -9.95 1.69
CA PRO A 293 19.59 -9.14 1.51
C PRO A 293 18.46 -10.05 1.00
N VAL A 294 17.41 -10.19 1.81
CA VAL A 294 16.19 -10.90 1.40
C VAL A 294 15.25 -9.86 0.81
N VAL A 295 15.11 -9.90 -0.52
CA VAL A 295 14.21 -9.00 -1.27
C VAL A 295 12.93 -9.76 -1.61
N ARG A 296 11.78 -9.13 -1.39
CA ARG A 296 10.48 -9.64 -1.85
C ARG A 296 10.10 -8.95 -3.15
N MET A 297 10.04 -9.73 -4.24
CA MET A 297 9.62 -9.23 -5.56
C MET A 297 8.19 -8.69 -5.50
N LYS A 298 7.95 -7.57 -6.17
CA LYS A 298 6.60 -7.04 -6.36
C LYS A 298 5.89 -7.80 -7.48
N THR A 299 4.57 -7.91 -7.40
CA THR A 299 3.77 -8.59 -8.43
C THR A 299 3.99 -7.99 -9.82
N GLY A 300 4.20 -6.66 -9.91
CA GLY A 300 4.54 -5.98 -11.17
C GLY A 300 5.88 -6.42 -11.76
N GLU A 301 6.91 -6.64 -10.93
CA GLU A 301 8.24 -7.08 -11.37
C GLU A 301 8.21 -8.51 -11.92
N VAL A 302 7.36 -9.38 -11.35
CA VAL A 302 7.12 -10.74 -11.89
C VAL A 302 6.28 -10.68 -13.17
N ALA A 303 5.28 -9.80 -13.22
CA ALA A 303 4.47 -9.62 -14.41
C ALA A 303 5.28 -9.03 -15.57
N GLU A 304 6.22 -8.12 -15.30
CA GLU A 304 7.16 -7.61 -16.30
C GLU A 304 8.04 -8.73 -16.89
N ALA A 305 8.41 -9.73 -16.09
CA ALA A 305 9.06 -10.95 -16.61
C ALA A 305 8.14 -11.78 -17.53
N SER A 306 6.81 -11.70 -17.38
CA SER A 306 5.84 -12.28 -18.32
C SER A 306 5.55 -11.40 -19.55
N THR A 307 5.96 -10.12 -19.51
CA THR A 307 5.91 -9.21 -20.65
C THR A 307 7.16 -9.28 -21.53
N VAL A 308 8.06 -10.24 -21.31
CA VAL A 308 9.21 -10.47 -22.17
C VAL A 308 9.20 -11.88 -22.74
N ALA A 309 9.71 -12.02 -23.95
CA ALA A 309 9.86 -13.30 -24.63
C ALA A 309 11.34 -13.62 -24.77
N VAL A 310 11.73 -14.81 -24.32
CA VAL A 310 13.09 -15.32 -24.45
C VAL A 310 13.15 -16.28 -25.63
N LEU A 311 13.95 -15.93 -26.64
CA LEU A 311 14.04 -16.67 -27.90
C LEU A 311 15.48 -17.12 -28.19
N PRO A 312 15.67 -18.31 -28.80
CA PRO A 312 16.98 -18.76 -29.22
C PRO A 312 17.48 -17.95 -30.42
N VAL A 313 18.78 -17.65 -30.42
CA VAL A 313 19.43 -16.85 -31.47
C VAL A 313 20.37 -17.73 -32.30
N CYS A 314 20.21 -17.66 -33.62
CA CYS A 314 21.11 -18.17 -34.64
C CYS A 314 21.86 -17.02 -35.31
N ARG A 315 23.02 -17.32 -35.89
CA ARG A 315 23.78 -16.36 -36.70
C ARG A 315 23.44 -16.52 -38.18
N VAL A 316 23.60 -15.46 -38.95
CA VAL A 316 23.34 -15.51 -40.40
C VAL A 316 24.35 -16.41 -41.17
N GLU A 317 25.55 -16.61 -40.63
CA GLU A 317 26.56 -17.51 -41.22
C GLU A 317 26.26 -19.01 -40.99
N GLU A 318 25.37 -19.32 -40.04
CA GLU A 318 24.93 -20.69 -39.78
C GLU A 318 24.01 -21.17 -40.92
N ARG A 319 23.81 -22.49 -41.05
CA ARG A 319 23.01 -23.08 -42.13
C ARG A 319 21.59 -23.38 -41.63
N GLU A 320 20.78 -23.90 -42.54
CA GLU A 320 19.42 -24.38 -42.24
C GLU A 320 19.38 -25.32 -41.03
N ARG A 321 20.37 -26.22 -40.93
CA ARG A 321 20.41 -27.23 -39.87
C ARG A 321 20.39 -26.60 -38.48
N GLU A 322 21.20 -25.57 -38.24
CA GLU A 322 21.29 -24.89 -36.96
C GLU A 322 19.96 -24.17 -36.62
N VAL A 323 19.31 -23.56 -37.61
CA VAL A 323 18.01 -22.92 -37.43
C VAL A 323 16.94 -23.95 -37.05
N LEU A 324 16.96 -25.14 -37.67
CA LEU A 324 16.04 -26.24 -37.32
C LEU A 324 16.38 -26.87 -35.97
N GLU A 325 17.66 -26.90 -35.60
CA GLU A 325 18.15 -27.39 -34.31
C GLU A 325 17.97 -26.40 -33.15
N ALA A 326 17.44 -25.19 -33.35
CA ALA A 326 17.11 -24.30 -32.23
C ALA A 326 15.98 -24.85 -31.34
N PRO A 327 15.97 -24.56 -30.01
CA PRO A 327 14.89 -24.94 -29.07
C PRO A 327 13.49 -24.64 -29.60
N TRP A 328 12.57 -25.60 -29.51
CA TRP A 328 11.22 -25.43 -30.02
C TRP A 328 10.29 -24.85 -28.96
N ARG A 329 10.38 -25.33 -27.73
CA ARG A 329 9.60 -24.84 -26.60
C ARG A 329 10.48 -24.03 -25.66
N CYS A 330 10.15 -22.75 -25.49
CA CYS A 330 10.70 -21.85 -24.49
C CYS A 330 9.51 -21.25 -23.73
N LYS A 331 9.28 -21.67 -22.49
CA LYS A 331 8.13 -21.21 -21.69
C LYS A 331 8.56 -20.81 -20.29
N SER A 332 7.88 -19.81 -19.75
CA SER A 332 8.05 -19.36 -18.37
C SER A 332 7.29 -20.31 -17.42
N GLU A 333 7.95 -20.81 -16.38
CA GLU A 333 7.44 -21.76 -15.40
C GLU A 333 7.66 -21.27 -13.95
N GLY A 334 6.77 -21.69 -13.04
CA GLY A 334 6.87 -21.39 -11.61
C GLY A 334 6.47 -19.97 -11.20
N GLU A 335 6.66 -19.64 -9.92
CA GLU A 335 6.25 -18.36 -9.32
C GLU A 335 7.18 -17.18 -9.68
N PHE A 336 8.39 -17.49 -10.15
CA PHE A 336 9.41 -16.50 -10.50
C PHE A 336 9.55 -16.30 -12.02
N GLY A 337 8.72 -16.97 -12.82
CA GLY A 337 8.73 -16.84 -14.27
C GLY A 337 10.00 -17.39 -14.94
N VAL A 338 10.58 -18.47 -14.42
CA VAL A 338 11.82 -19.06 -14.92
C VAL A 338 11.60 -19.66 -16.31
N VAL A 339 12.42 -19.28 -17.29
CA VAL A 339 12.30 -19.83 -18.66
C VAL A 339 12.96 -21.20 -18.76
N VAL A 340 12.17 -22.19 -19.16
CA VAL A 340 12.61 -23.55 -19.43
C VAL A 340 12.57 -23.80 -20.94
N ALA A 341 13.69 -24.31 -21.46
CA ALA A 341 13.85 -24.71 -22.86
C ALA A 341 13.83 -26.23 -22.98
N ASP A 342 13.34 -26.76 -24.10
CA ASP A 342 13.34 -28.20 -24.38
C ASP A 342 14.73 -28.81 -24.61
N LYS A 343 15.73 -27.99 -24.94
CA LYS A 343 17.14 -28.38 -25.05
C LYS A 343 18.08 -27.20 -24.77
N GLY A 344 19.34 -27.52 -24.48
CA GLY A 344 20.39 -26.53 -24.28
C GLY A 344 20.69 -25.74 -25.55
N TRP A 345 20.96 -24.44 -25.39
CA TRP A 345 21.29 -23.54 -26.50
C TRP A 345 22.25 -22.45 -26.07
N ALA A 346 23.15 -22.04 -26.97
CA ALA A 346 24.27 -21.18 -26.62
C ALA A 346 23.92 -19.69 -26.56
N ARG A 347 22.91 -19.23 -27.31
CA ARG A 347 22.61 -17.80 -27.48
C ARG A 347 21.12 -17.51 -27.36
N TRP A 348 20.78 -16.55 -26.52
CA TRP A 348 19.41 -16.18 -26.23
C TRP A 348 19.26 -14.67 -26.36
N VAL A 349 18.07 -14.22 -26.78
CA VAL A 349 17.69 -12.81 -26.72
C VAL A 349 16.41 -12.68 -25.92
N VAL A 350 16.34 -11.61 -25.12
CA VAL A 350 15.14 -11.20 -24.41
C VAL A 350 14.52 -10.04 -25.19
N LEU A 351 13.35 -10.26 -25.77
CA LEU A 351 12.58 -9.22 -26.46
C LEU A 351 11.37 -8.84 -25.63
N PRO A 352 10.83 -7.61 -25.77
CA PRO A 352 9.52 -7.30 -25.25
C PRO A 352 8.46 -8.25 -25.84
N GLY A 353 7.42 -8.50 -25.06
CA GLY A 353 6.26 -9.32 -25.36
C GLY A 353 5.32 -8.63 -26.33
N TRP A 354 5.86 -8.09 -27.42
CA TRP A 354 5.07 -7.55 -28.51
C TRP A 354 4.19 -8.65 -29.09
N GLU A 355 3.01 -8.26 -29.54
CA GLU A 355 1.98 -9.17 -30.05
C GLU A 355 2.49 -10.16 -31.13
N PRO A 356 3.37 -9.80 -32.10
CA PRO A 356 3.93 -10.78 -33.04
C PRO A 356 4.81 -11.85 -32.39
N VAL A 357 5.44 -11.55 -31.26
CA VAL A 357 6.37 -12.44 -30.55
C VAL A 357 5.60 -13.35 -29.59
N VAL A 358 4.62 -12.83 -28.86
CA VAL A 358 3.82 -13.61 -27.89
C VAL A 358 2.92 -14.63 -28.60
N ARG A 359 2.47 -14.34 -29.83
CA ARG A 359 1.66 -15.25 -30.64
C ARG A 359 2.44 -16.45 -31.20
N LEU A 360 3.75 -16.50 -31.04
CA LEU A 360 4.54 -17.66 -31.43
C LEU A 360 4.11 -18.85 -30.56
N SER A 361 3.36 -19.78 -31.16
CA SER A 361 2.83 -20.98 -30.48
C SER A 361 3.90 -22.05 -30.14
N GLY A 362 5.19 -21.67 -30.25
CA GLY A 362 6.37 -22.53 -30.26
C GLY A 362 7.14 -22.37 -31.58
N GLY A 363 8.41 -22.77 -31.60
CA GLY A 363 9.23 -22.75 -32.82
C GLY A 363 9.81 -21.38 -33.20
N GLY A 364 9.58 -20.33 -32.40
CA GLY A 364 10.20 -19.02 -32.60
C GLY A 364 11.73 -19.09 -32.57
N VAL A 365 12.39 -18.46 -33.54
CA VAL A 365 13.84 -18.35 -33.61
C VAL A 365 14.22 -16.94 -34.07
N VAL A 366 15.35 -16.43 -33.59
CA VAL A 366 15.90 -15.15 -34.01
C VAL A 366 17.17 -15.38 -34.81
N VAL A 367 17.28 -14.77 -35.99
CA VAL A 367 18.52 -14.77 -36.78
C VAL A 367 19.13 -13.37 -36.71
N SER A 368 20.38 -13.30 -36.27
CA SER A 368 21.15 -12.05 -36.18
C SER A 368 21.85 -11.78 -37.50
N PHE A 369 21.52 -10.65 -38.14
CA PHE A 369 22.20 -10.15 -39.33
C PHE A 369 23.05 -8.94 -38.97
N PRO A 370 24.29 -8.84 -39.48
CA PRO A 370 25.16 -7.70 -39.22
C PRO A 370 24.75 -6.44 -40.02
N ASP A 371 23.96 -6.60 -41.07
CA ASP A 371 23.63 -5.53 -42.02
C ASP A 371 22.18 -5.66 -42.52
N ALA A 372 21.41 -4.57 -42.41
CA ALA A 372 20.00 -4.50 -42.80
C ALA A 372 19.75 -4.58 -44.31
N ARG A 373 20.79 -4.47 -45.16
CA ARG A 373 20.72 -4.76 -46.60
C ARG A 373 20.31 -6.20 -46.90
N ALA A 374 20.34 -7.09 -45.91
CA ALA A 374 19.79 -8.44 -46.02
C ALA A 374 18.27 -8.47 -46.22
N LEU A 375 17.55 -7.37 -45.98
CA LEU A 375 16.10 -7.29 -46.16
C LEU A 375 15.73 -7.03 -47.63
N PRO A 376 14.72 -7.71 -48.19
CA PRO A 376 14.33 -7.64 -49.61
C PRO A 376 13.51 -6.37 -49.95
N TRP A 377 13.69 -5.28 -49.21
CA TRP A 377 13.09 -3.98 -49.49
C TRP A 377 14.11 -2.86 -49.31
N LYS A 378 13.92 -1.77 -50.06
CA LYS A 378 14.77 -0.60 -49.93
C LYS A 378 14.52 0.04 -48.57
N VAL A 379 15.45 -0.17 -47.65
CA VAL A 379 15.55 0.60 -46.43
C VAL A 379 16.11 1.99 -46.80
N ASN A 380 15.72 3.05 -46.07
CA ASN A 380 16.26 4.39 -46.29
C ASN A 380 17.81 4.34 -46.23
N ARG A 381 18.51 5.11 -47.07
CA ARG A 381 19.98 5.04 -47.24
C ARG A 381 20.77 5.12 -45.93
N TRP A 382 20.24 5.84 -44.94
CA TRP A 382 20.82 6.03 -43.61
C TRP A 382 20.80 4.79 -42.70
N TYR A 383 19.95 3.81 -43.02
CA TYR A 383 19.62 2.67 -42.16
C TYR A 383 20.03 1.33 -42.77
N ASN A 384 20.83 1.38 -43.84
CA ASN A 384 21.23 0.21 -44.61
C ASN A 384 22.31 -0.58 -43.88
N GLU A 385 23.26 0.08 -43.20
CA GLU A 385 24.47 -0.56 -42.63
C GLU A 385 24.34 -0.81 -41.12
N GLU A 386 23.14 -1.19 -40.66
CA GLU A 386 22.85 -1.43 -39.25
C GLU A 386 22.54 -2.91 -39.02
N ALA A 387 23.00 -3.47 -37.91
CA ALA A 387 22.66 -4.83 -37.51
C ALA A 387 21.15 -4.95 -37.25
N ILE A 388 20.57 -6.12 -37.52
CA ILE A 388 19.16 -6.40 -37.26
C ILE A 388 18.97 -7.80 -36.69
N LEU A 389 17.92 -7.95 -35.90
CA LEU A 389 17.42 -9.26 -35.47
C LEU A 389 16.15 -9.56 -36.24
N VAL A 390 16.10 -10.72 -36.89
CA VAL A 390 14.92 -11.19 -37.62
C VAL A 390 14.29 -12.32 -36.84
N VAL A 391 13.06 -12.13 -36.38
CA VAL A 391 12.27 -13.14 -35.67
C VAL A 391 11.46 -13.93 -36.68
N ALA A 392 11.64 -15.25 -36.72
CA ALA A 392 10.94 -16.16 -37.60
C ALA A 392 10.15 -17.22 -36.82
N ASP A 393 8.96 -17.52 -37.30
CA ASP A 393 8.10 -18.60 -36.83
C ASP A 393 8.36 -19.87 -37.66
N ARG A 394 9.10 -20.82 -37.09
CA ARG A 394 9.39 -22.11 -37.73
C ARG A 394 8.18 -23.04 -37.79
N GLY A 395 7.10 -22.74 -37.07
CA GLY A 395 5.82 -23.45 -37.17
C GLY A 395 5.05 -23.10 -38.45
N ARG A 396 5.38 -21.97 -39.09
CA ARG A 396 4.73 -21.48 -40.33
C ARG A 396 5.73 -21.46 -41.47
N LYS A 397 5.88 -22.60 -42.16
CA LYS A 397 6.87 -22.78 -43.24
C LYS A 397 6.33 -22.54 -44.65
N GLU A 398 5.05 -22.79 -44.86
CA GLU A 398 4.41 -22.70 -46.17
C GLU A 398 4.43 -21.26 -46.71
N VAL A 399 4.87 -21.09 -47.96
CA VAL A 399 4.90 -19.79 -48.64
C VAL A 399 3.50 -19.49 -49.21
N VAL A 400 2.60 -19.02 -48.35
CA VAL A 400 1.20 -18.75 -48.71
C VAL A 400 1.00 -17.35 -49.30
N GLU A 401 1.64 -16.32 -48.74
CA GLU A 401 1.36 -14.91 -49.06
C GLU A 401 2.44 -14.32 -49.97
N ASP A 402 2.01 -13.70 -51.08
CA ASP A 402 2.93 -13.09 -52.06
C ASP A 402 3.75 -11.94 -51.46
N GLU A 403 3.13 -11.14 -50.59
CA GLU A 403 3.79 -10.04 -49.88
C GLU A 403 4.29 -10.43 -48.48
N GLY A 404 4.22 -11.73 -48.14
CA GLY A 404 4.83 -12.27 -46.93
C GLY A 404 6.36 -12.27 -47.01
N PHE A 405 7.01 -12.32 -45.85
CA PHE A 405 8.47 -12.42 -45.74
C PHE A 405 8.85 -13.73 -45.08
N TYR A 406 9.86 -14.40 -45.64
CA TYR A 406 10.21 -15.75 -45.26
C TYR A 406 11.73 -15.87 -45.11
N MET A 407 12.15 -16.67 -44.12
CA MET A 407 13.54 -17.03 -43.91
C MET A 407 13.89 -18.23 -44.78
N VAL A 408 14.96 -18.15 -45.56
CA VAL A 408 15.40 -19.24 -46.44
C VAL A 408 16.91 -19.44 -46.37
N ALA A 409 17.36 -20.67 -46.62
CA ALA A 409 18.77 -20.96 -46.81
C ALA A 409 19.24 -20.52 -48.20
N VAL A 410 20.53 -20.19 -48.32
CA VAL A 410 21.17 -19.89 -49.59
C VAL A 410 21.99 -21.10 -50.03
N ASP A 411 21.68 -21.65 -51.21
CA ASP A 411 22.49 -22.70 -51.82
C ASP A 411 23.82 -22.15 -52.34
N ALA A 412 24.90 -22.89 -52.15
CA ALA A 412 26.26 -22.47 -52.47
C ALA A 412 26.52 -22.16 -53.96
N ASN A 413 25.56 -22.46 -54.85
CA ASN A 413 25.70 -22.35 -56.31
C ASN A 413 24.88 -21.22 -56.96
N ASP A 414 24.01 -20.51 -56.23
CA ASP A 414 23.19 -19.43 -56.81
C ASP A 414 23.80 -18.04 -56.57
N ASP A 415 24.62 -17.62 -57.54
CA ASP A 415 24.92 -16.28 -58.03
C ASP A 415 25.12 -15.09 -57.06
N ALA A 416 26.37 -14.59 -57.09
CA ALA A 416 26.88 -13.23 -57.39
C ALA A 416 26.09 -11.93 -57.09
N ASN A 417 24.81 -11.98 -56.71
CA ASN A 417 23.96 -10.83 -56.37
C ASN A 417 23.32 -10.95 -54.97
N ALA A 418 23.62 -12.00 -54.20
CA ALA A 418 23.26 -12.09 -52.79
C ALA A 418 24.09 -11.06 -52.01
N ALA A 419 23.47 -9.94 -51.63
CA ALA A 419 24.08 -8.95 -50.76
C ALA A 419 24.48 -9.58 -49.41
N GLY A 420 25.70 -10.10 -49.32
CA GLY A 420 26.34 -10.49 -48.06
C GLY A 420 27.01 -11.88 -48.01
N GLY A 421 26.82 -12.78 -48.97
CA GLY A 421 27.50 -14.09 -48.96
C GLY A 421 27.18 -14.99 -47.74
N TYR A 422 26.06 -14.74 -47.06
CA TYR A 422 25.65 -15.47 -45.85
C TYR A 422 24.84 -16.74 -46.18
N GLY A 423 24.80 -17.68 -45.24
CA GLY A 423 24.08 -18.96 -45.39
C GLY A 423 22.56 -18.84 -45.29
N LEU A 424 22.05 -17.73 -44.78
CA LEU A 424 20.63 -17.43 -44.59
C LEU A 424 20.28 -16.07 -45.20
N LYS A 425 19.06 -15.96 -45.75
CA LYS A 425 18.52 -14.69 -46.26
C LYS A 425 17.02 -14.55 -45.97
N VAL A 426 16.53 -13.32 -46.04
CA VAL A 426 15.09 -13.01 -46.02
C VAL A 426 14.64 -12.73 -47.44
N GLU A 427 13.57 -13.38 -47.88
CA GLU A 427 13.03 -13.24 -49.23
C GLU A 427 11.52 -12.98 -49.20
N ARG A 428 11.00 -12.31 -50.23
CA ARG A 428 9.56 -12.09 -50.41
C ARG A 428 8.87 -13.35 -50.96
N GLY A 429 7.67 -13.62 -50.48
CA GLY A 429 6.86 -14.77 -50.89
C GLY A 429 6.64 -14.86 -52.40
N ARG A 430 6.35 -13.75 -53.07
CA ARG A 430 6.18 -13.69 -54.53
C ARG A 430 7.40 -14.22 -55.29
N ARG A 431 8.60 -13.87 -54.83
CA ARG A 431 9.86 -14.27 -55.48
C ARG A 431 10.16 -15.73 -55.19
N LEU A 432 9.83 -16.21 -53.99
CA LEU A 432 9.92 -17.63 -53.65
C LEU A 432 8.99 -18.48 -54.51
N LYS A 433 7.75 -18.05 -54.72
CA LYS A 433 6.80 -18.71 -55.63
C LYS A 433 7.26 -18.70 -57.08
N GLU A 434 7.83 -17.59 -57.56
CA GLU A 434 8.44 -17.51 -58.90
C GLU A 434 9.62 -18.49 -59.04
N MET A 435 10.40 -18.69 -57.97
CA MET A 435 11.49 -19.67 -57.91
C MET A 435 11.02 -21.11 -57.68
N GLY A 436 9.70 -21.35 -57.52
CA GLY A 436 9.14 -22.67 -57.24
C GLY A 436 9.42 -23.19 -55.82
N VAL A 437 9.75 -22.31 -54.87
CA VAL A 437 10.00 -22.66 -53.47
C VAL A 437 8.68 -22.63 -52.69
N GLU A 438 8.19 -23.80 -52.30
CA GLU A 438 6.92 -23.97 -51.58
C GLU A 438 7.09 -23.90 -50.04
N GLU A 439 8.24 -24.33 -49.53
CA GLU A 439 8.55 -24.35 -48.09
C GLU A 439 9.75 -23.45 -47.75
N SER A 440 9.65 -22.76 -46.62
CA SER A 440 10.69 -21.91 -46.04
C SER A 440 11.16 -22.43 -44.67
N LEU A 441 12.21 -21.83 -44.11
CA LEU A 441 12.65 -22.13 -42.74
C LEU A 441 11.68 -21.59 -41.69
N GLY A 442 10.88 -20.59 -42.05
CA GLY A 442 9.86 -20.00 -41.21
C GLY A 442 9.40 -18.64 -41.73
N THR A 443 8.19 -18.24 -41.34
CA THR A 443 7.61 -16.93 -41.66
C THR A 443 8.25 -15.87 -40.79
N VAL A 444 8.76 -14.78 -41.36
CA VAL A 444 9.28 -13.64 -40.60
C VAL A 444 8.12 -12.87 -40.00
N VAL A 445 8.12 -12.73 -38.68
CA VAL A 445 7.04 -12.06 -37.93
C VAL A 445 7.43 -10.68 -37.42
N LEU A 446 8.73 -10.42 -37.25
CA LEU A 446 9.25 -9.17 -36.72
C LEU A 446 10.71 -8.96 -37.13
N VAL A 447 11.09 -7.71 -37.40
CA VAL A 447 12.49 -7.28 -37.53
C VAL A 447 12.76 -6.21 -36.49
N VAL A 448 13.80 -6.41 -35.67
CA VAL A 448 14.19 -5.52 -34.58
C VAL A 448 15.52 -4.87 -34.92
N ARG A 449 15.60 -3.56 -34.69
CA ARG A 449 16.83 -2.77 -34.80
C ARG A 449 17.39 -2.48 -33.41
N PRO A 450 18.71 -2.23 -33.29
CA PRO A 450 19.30 -1.73 -32.06
C PRO A 450 18.63 -0.44 -31.57
N PRO A 451 18.61 -0.19 -30.25
CA PRO A 451 18.18 1.09 -29.69
C PRO A 451 19.11 2.23 -30.16
N LYS A 452 18.56 3.44 -30.32
CA LYS A 452 19.32 4.65 -30.69
C LYS A 452 19.19 5.71 -29.60
N GLU A 453 20.33 6.13 -29.06
CA GLU A 453 20.40 7.12 -27.97
C GLU A 453 19.82 8.50 -28.39
N GLU A 454 19.87 8.86 -29.68
CA GLU A 454 19.46 10.19 -30.17
C GLU A 454 17.93 10.43 -30.26
N ILE A 455 17.10 9.40 -30.06
CA ILE A 455 15.63 9.47 -30.28
C ILE A 455 14.85 9.19 -28.99
N GLU A 456 15.50 8.70 -27.94
CA GLU A 456 14.83 8.50 -26.66
C GLU A 456 14.62 9.86 -25.98
N ASP A 457 13.37 10.13 -25.59
CA ASP A 457 12.93 11.21 -24.69
C ASP A 457 13.58 11.06 -23.30
N GLN A 458 14.91 11.04 -23.25
CA GLN A 458 15.66 11.33 -22.04
C GLN A 458 15.53 12.83 -21.87
N LEU A 459 14.63 13.24 -20.98
CA LEU A 459 14.66 14.58 -20.40
C LEU A 459 16.13 14.83 -20.04
N SER A 460 16.73 15.81 -20.71
CA SER A 460 18.08 16.23 -20.39
C SER A 460 18.09 16.72 -18.94
N ASP A 461 19.23 16.67 -18.25
CA ASP A 461 19.32 17.24 -16.91
C ASP A 461 18.88 18.72 -16.87
N GLU A 462 18.93 19.40 -18.03
CA GLU A 462 18.47 20.78 -18.25
C GLU A 462 16.93 20.92 -18.31
N ASP A 463 16.19 19.83 -18.57
CA ASP A 463 14.71 19.83 -18.56
C ASP A 463 14.12 19.74 -17.14
N TRP A 464 14.98 19.62 -16.11
CA TRP A 464 14.60 19.61 -14.70
C TRP A 464 14.74 20.98 -14.00
N GLU A 465 15.19 22.02 -14.71
CA GLU A 465 15.34 23.40 -14.17
C GLU A 465 14.07 24.27 -14.26
#